data_AF-A0A9E1UVN8-F1
#
_entry.id   AF-A0A9E1UVN8-F1
#
_cell.length_a   1.000
_cell.length_b   1.000
_cell.length_c   1.000
_cell.angle_alpha   90.00
_cell.angle_beta   90.00
_cell.angle_gamma   90.00
#
_symmetry.space_group_name_H-M   'P 1'
#
loop_
_entity.id
_entity.type
_entity.pdbx_description
1 polymer ?
#
loop_
_entity_poly.entity_id
_entity_poly.type
_entity_poly.pdbx_seq_one_letter_code
_entity_poly.pdbx_strand_id
1 'polypeptide(L)'
;PFRTEGLKLLLDELADEAGVKVRFFTRLIDMDADAEGRNVRGAILHNVEGYRYIRAKTFIDATGDAVLASLCGAACREAGRDTERPMPATLASLHTGIDWAHIGNQQQALAKAIEEDHFSQPDRHLPGLSRAGDRVGYLNGGHVFNLDALRCRSLSDGMMLGRRLVQEYVTFYRQYVAGCEDLELVTTASLMGIRESRRVVGECELTIGDYLARRQFPDQIGLFNKFVDVHPYDNSIEQWQRFEQEHDRMRLGQGECFGIPYRILVPKGWHNLWVAGRCNSSDVLVHGSIRVMPAAAMMGQAAGTAAVQAIGADRAAFEVDPGQLVATLREQGAYLP
;
A
#
# COMPACT_ATOMS: atom_id res chain seq x y z
N PRO A 1 5.06 16.02 4.99
CA PRO A 1 3.66 15.57 4.82
C PRO A 1 3.00 16.29 3.64
N PHE A 2 2.34 15.57 2.74
CA PHE A 2 1.51 16.19 1.69
C PHE A 2 0.10 16.47 2.25
N ARG A 3 -0.64 17.39 1.64
CA ARG A 3 -2.03 17.66 2.03
C ARG A 3 -2.94 16.64 1.35
N THR A 4 -3.52 15.71 2.13
CA THR A 4 -4.31 14.58 1.60
C THR A 4 -5.48 15.02 0.72
N GLU A 5 -6.28 16.00 1.15
CA GLU A 5 -7.40 16.51 0.34
C GLU A 5 -6.92 17.22 -0.93
N GLY A 6 -5.78 17.91 -0.86
CA GLY A 6 -5.18 18.53 -2.05
C GLY A 6 -4.70 17.49 -3.06
N LEU A 7 -4.16 16.36 -2.61
CA LEU A 7 -3.77 15.26 -3.50
C LEU A 7 -4.99 14.63 -4.18
N LYS A 8 -6.12 14.46 -3.49
CA LYS A 8 -7.34 13.92 -4.11
C LYS A 8 -7.82 14.80 -5.25
N LEU A 9 -7.96 16.11 -5.00
CA LEU A 9 -8.36 17.07 -6.02
C LEU A 9 -7.42 17.03 -7.22
N LEU A 10 -6.10 17.05 -6.97
CA LEU A 10 -5.10 16.97 -8.03
C LEU A 10 -5.26 15.70 -8.88
N LEU A 11 -5.52 14.55 -8.26
CA LEU A 11 -5.70 13.29 -9.00
C LEU A 11 -7.00 13.28 -9.81
N ASP A 12 -8.08 13.90 -9.31
CA ASP A 12 -9.34 14.05 -10.04
C ASP A 12 -9.16 14.96 -11.26
N GLU A 13 -8.47 16.10 -11.09
CA GLU A 13 -8.16 17.04 -12.18
C GLU A 13 -7.28 16.38 -13.25
N LEU A 14 -6.21 15.68 -12.86
CA LEU A 14 -5.35 14.96 -13.80
C LEU A 14 -6.10 13.87 -14.59
N ALA A 15 -7.04 13.18 -13.95
CA ALA A 15 -7.85 12.17 -14.61
C ALA A 15 -8.84 12.80 -15.61
N ASP A 16 -9.52 13.87 -15.22
CA ASP A 16 -10.48 14.57 -16.08
C ASP A 16 -9.80 15.22 -17.29
N GLU A 17 -8.67 15.91 -17.09
CA GLU A 17 -7.87 16.53 -18.15
C GLU A 17 -7.35 15.48 -19.16
N ALA A 18 -7.00 14.29 -18.68
CA ALA A 18 -6.59 13.17 -19.53
C ALA A 18 -7.77 12.46 -20.24
N GLY A 19 -9.01 12.87 -20.00
CA GLY A 19 -10.21 12.25 -20.56
C GLY A 19 -10.52 10.86 -19.97
N VAL A 20 -9.98 10.56 -18.78
CA VAL A 20 -10.21 9.29 -18.09
C VAL A 20 -11.64 9.27 -17.55
N LYS A 21 -12.42 8.27 -17.95
CA LYS A 21 -13.79 8.08 -17.46
C LYS A 21 -13.79 7.44 -16.08
N VAL A 22 -13.60 8.25 -15.04
CA VAL A 22 -13.64 7.80 -13.65
C VAL A 22 -15.05 7.34 -13.27
N ARG A 23 -15.14 6.19 -12.58
CA ARG A 23 -16.39 5.61 -12.10
C ARG A 23 -16.34 5.38 -10.59
N PHE A 24 -16.63 6.41 -9.83
CA PHE A 24 -16.86 6.28 -8.39
C PHE A 24 -18.06 5.38 -8.07
N PHE A 25 -18.16 4.94 -6.81
CA PHE A 25 -19.25 4.08 -6.32
C PHE A 25 -19.46 2.80 -7.13
N THR A 26 -18.40 2.31 -7.77
CA THR A 26 -18.41 1.11 -8.60
C THR A 26 -17.50 0.06 -7.97
N ARG A 27 -17.99 -1.17 -7.85
CA ARG A 27 -17.23 -2.31 -7.34
C ARG A 27 -17.00 -3.30 -8.46
N LEU A 28 -15.76 -3.78 -8.58
CA LEU A 28 -15.45 -4.98 -9.35
C LEU A 28 -16.07 -6.19 -8.63
N ILE A 29 -16.79 -7.03 -9.39
CA ILE A 29 -17.44 -8.23 -8.87
C ILE A 29 -16.82 -9.49 -9.45
N ASP A 30 -16.55 -9.49 -10.76
CA ASP A 30 -16.02 -10.66 -11.44
C ASP A 30 -15.26 -10.26 -12.72
N MET A 31 -14.52 -11.20 -13.31
CA MET A 31 -13.76 -11.04 -14.55
C MET A 31 -14.13 -12.11 -15.57
N ASP A 32 -14.39 -11.70 -16.80
CA ASP A 32 -14.46 -12.60 -17.95
C ASP A 32 -13.04 -12.76 -18.52
N ALA A 33 -12.40 -13.87 -18.20
CA ALA A 33 -11.04 -14.18 -18.60
C ALA A 33 -10.92 -15.63 -19.10
N ASP A 34 -10.05 -15.82 -20.09
CA ASP A 34 -9.54 -17.12 -20.48
C ASP A 34 -8.28 -17.40 -19.65
N ALA A 35 -8.42 -18.16 -18.57
CA ALA A 35 -7.31 -18.43 -17.66
C ALA A 35 -6.24 -19.33 -18.30
N GLU A 36 -6.63 -20.27 -19.17
CA GLU A 36 -5.70 -21.15 -19.88
C GLU A 36 -4.94 -20.38 -20.96
N GLY A 37 -5.66 -19.58 -21.75
CA GLY A 37 -5.11 -18.66 -22.73
C GLY A 37 -4.47 -17.39 -22.12
N ARG A 38 -4.56 -17.23 -20.80
CA ARG A 38 -4.03 -16.09 -20.01
C ARG A 38 -4.36 -14.73 -20.59
N ASN A 39 -5.63 -14.54 -20.97
CA ASN A 39 -6.12 -13.32 -21.59
C ASN A 39 -7.47 -12.88 -21.01
N VAL A 40 -7.58 -11.60 -20.65
CA VAL A 40 -8.79 -11.00 -20.08
C VAL A 40 -9.66 -10.40 -21.19
N ARG A 41 -10.97 -10.63 -21.13
CA ARG A 41 -11.95 -10.13 -22.12
C ARG A 41 -12.75 -8.95 -21.58
N GLY A 42 -13.16 -9.00 -20.31
CA GLY A 42 -14.00 -7.96 -19.71
C GLY A 42 -14.08 -8.02 -18.19
N ALA A 43 -14.55 -6.93 -17.61
CA ALA A 43 -14.83 -6.80 -16.18
C ALA A 43 -16.33 -6.73 -15.93
N ILE A 44 -16.80 -7.45 -14.91
CA ILE A 44 -18.17 -7.39 -14.39
C ILE A 44 -18.18 -6.50 -13.15
N LEU A 45 -18.94 -5.41 -13.22
CA LEU A 45 -19.02 -4.39 -12.19
C LEU A 45 -20.44 -4.28 -11.64
N HIS A 46 -20.55 -3.69 -10.46
CA HIS A 46 -21.82 -3.27 -9.88
C HIS A 46 -21.74 -1.87 -9.32
N ASN A 47 -22.76 -1.07 -9.63
CA ASN A 47 -22.95 0.28 -9.12
C ASN A 47 -24.45 0.59 -9.06
N VAL A 48 -24.79 1.86 -8.83
CA VAL A 48 -26.20 2.32 -8.72
C VAL A 48 -27.03 2.04 -9.97
N GLU A 49 -26.38 1.81 -11.11
CA GLU A 49 -27.05 1.52 -12.38
C GLU A 49 -27.26 0.00 -12.61
N GLY A 50 -26.87 -0.83 -11.64
CA GLY A 50 -26.95 -2.29 -11.69
C GLY A 50 -25.64 -2.96 -12.12
N TYR A 51 -25.75 -4.16 -12.68
CA TYR A 51 -24.60 -4.87 -13.24
C TYR A 51 -24.16 -4.26 -14.57
N ARG A 52 -22.85 -4.16 -14.77
CA ARG A 52 -22.23 -3.64 -16.00
C ARG A 52 -21.12 -4.57 -16.45
N TYR A 53 -21.08 -4.86 -17.74
CA TYR A 53 -19.95 -5.52 -18.38
C TYR A 53 -19.13 -4.48 -19.15
N ILE A 54 -17.83 -4.38 -18.87
CA ILE A 54 -16.90 -3.53 -19.62
C ILE A 54 -15.90 -4.41 -20.35
N ARG A 55 -15.89 -4.31 -21.68
CA ARG A 55 -14.83 -4.87 -22.52
C ARG A 55 -13.67 -3.88 -22.63
N ALA A 56 -12.44 -4.36 -22.55
CA ALA A 56 -11.24 -3.55 -22.78
C ALA A 56 -10.18 -4.38 -23.51
N LYS A 57 -9.18 -3.72 -24.09
CA LYS A 57 -8.02 -4.40 -24.71
C LYS A 57 -7.02 -4.87 -23.66
N THR A 58 -6.84 -4.08 -22.60
CA THR A 58 -5.89 -4.30 -21.52
C THR A 58 -6.51 -3.95 -20.17
N PHE A 59 -5.96 -4.52 -19.10
CA PHE A 59 -6.45 -4.35 -17.73
C PHE A 59 -5.28 -4.13 -16.78
N ILE A 60 -5.44 -3.21 -15.82
CA ILE A 60 -4.45 -2.93 -14.78
C ILE A 60 -5.13 -3.11 -13.43
N ASP A 61 -4.70 -4.09 -12.64
CA ASP A 61 -5.13 -4.28 -11.26
C ASP A 61 -4.38 -3.32 -10.34
N ALA A 62 -5.05 -2.22 -9.99
CA ALA A 62 -4.61 -1.28 -8.97
C ALA A 62 -5.42 -1.39 -7.67
N THR A 63 -6.03 -2.56 -7.40
CA THR A 63 -6.88 -2.77 -6.21
C THR A 63 -6.07 -2.86 -4.91
N GLY A 64 -4.76 -3.11 -5.02
CA GLY A 64 -3.86 -3.33 -3.88
C GLY A 64 -3.97 -4.72 -3.24
N ASP A 65 -5.07 -5.44 -3.49
CA ASP A 65 -5.33 -6.80 -2.97
C ASP A 65 -5.37 -7.87 -4.06
N ALA A 66 -4.88 -7.54 -5.26
CA ALA A 66 -4.87 -8.39 -6.46
C ALA A 66 -6.26 -8.97 -6.78
N VAL A 67 -7.34 -8.21 -6.55
CA VAL A 67 -8.71 -8.70 -6.70
C VAL A 67 -8.99 -9.06 -8.16
N LEU A 68 -8.62 -8.19 -9.10
CA LEU A 68 -8.82 -8.42 -10.52
C LEU A 68 -7.97 -9.58 -11.00
N ALA A 69 -6.68 -9.58 -10.66
CA ALA A 69 -5.76 -10.65 -11.06
C ALA A 69 -6.20 -12.01 -10.52
N SER A 70 -6.62 -12.07 -9.25
CA SER A 70 -7.13 -13.29 -8.62
C SER A 70 -8.42 -13.79 -9.28
N LEU A 71 -9.37 -12.89 -9.61
CA LEU A 71 -10.62 -13.26 -10.30
C LEU A 71 -10.36 -13.81 -11.71
N CYS A 72 -9.33 -13.29 -12.40
CA CYS A 72 -8.90 -13.84 -13.68
C CYS A 72 -8.23 -15.22 -13.55
N GLY A 73 -7.86 -15.67 -12.34
CA GLY A 73 -7.11 -16.91 -12.11
C GLY A 73 -5.60 -16.75 -12.19
N ALA A 74 -5.07 -15.52 -12.10
CA ALA A 74 -3.63 -15.31 -11.99
C ALA A 74 -3.12 -15.85 -10.64
N ALA A 75 -1.98 -16.55 -10.68
CA ALA A 75 -1.35 -17.07 -9.47
C ALA A 75 -0.97 -15.93 -8.53
N CYS A 76 -1.31 -16.08 -7.25
CA CYS A 76 -1.01 -15.11 -6.20
C CYS A 76 -0.43 -15.82 -4.97
N ARG A 77 0.45 -15.14 -4.25
CA ARG A 77 0.82 -15.46 -2.87
C ARG A 77 -0.11 -14.68 -1.93
N GLU A 78 -0.65 -15.34 -0.91
CA GLU A 78 -1.58 -14.78 0.07
C GLU A 78 -0.91 -14.68 1.46
N ALA A 79 -0.98 -13.49 2.06
CA ALA A 79 -0.50 -13.25 3.41
C ALA A 79 -1.30 -14.07 4.44
N GLY A 80 -0.62 -14.70 5.39
CA GLY A 80 -1.23 -15.61 6.38
C GLY A 80 -1.54 -17.01 5.87
N ARG A 81 -1.38 -17.29 4.55
CA ARG A 81 -1.39 -18.64 3.97
C ARG A 81 0.02 -19.04 3.52
N ASP A 82 0.66 -18.21 2.71
CA ASP A 82 2.01 -18.40 2.18
C ASP A 82 3.08 -17.70 3.04
N THR A 83 2.64 -16.96 4.05
CA THR A 83 3.47 -16.34 5.08
C THR A 83 2.92 -16.71 6.46
N GLU A 84 3.78 -16.77 7.48
CA GLU A 84 3.36 -17.19 8.82
C GLU A 84 2.24 -16.30 9.38
N ARG A 85 2.36 -14.98 9.20
CA ARG A 85 1.36 -13.99 9.62
C ARG A 85 1.32 -12.81 8.64
N PRO A 86 0.15 -12.17 8.42
CA PRO A 86 0.07 -10.93 7.67
C PRO A 86 0.65 -9.77 8.49
N MET A 87 1.28 -8.80 7.83
CA MET A 87 1.63 -7.53 8.50
C MET A 87 0.37 -6.88 9.10
N PRO A 88 0.44 -6.38 10.35
CA PRO A 88 -0.74 -5.83 11.02
C PRO A 88 -1.33 -4.64 10.28
N ALA A 89 -2.65 -4.53 10.27
CA ALA A 89 -3.33 -3.38 9.70
C ALA A 89 -3.44 -2.24 10.72
N THR A 90 -3.84 -1.04 10.27
CA THR A 90 -4.13 0.08 11.18
C THR A 90 -5.35 0.85 10.70
N LEU A 91 -6.27 1.16 11.61
CA LEU A 91 -7.35 2.09 11.33
C LEU A 91 -6.88 3.50 11.66
N ALA A 92 -6.43 4.23 10.64
CA ALA A 92 -5.91 5.57 10.85
C ALA A 92 -7.01 6.54 11.34
N SER A 93 -6.61 7.58 12.06
CA SER A 93 -7.53 8.55 12.66
C SER A 93 -7.02 9.98 12.52
N LEU A 94 -7.97 10.91 12.48
CA LEU A 94 -7.73 12.34 12.47
C LEU A 94 -8.22 12.94 13.79
N HIS A 95 -7.40 13.80 14.37
CA HIS A 95 -7.63 14.42 15.66
C HIS A 95 -7.48 15.94 15.56
N THR A 96 -8.16 16.68 16.43
CA THR A 96 -8.03 18.14 16.59
C THR A 96 -7.69 18.47 18.04
N GLY A 97 -7.56 19.76 18.38
CA GLY A 97 -7.32 20.23 19.74
C GLY A 97 -5.85 20.21 20.16
N ILE A 98 -4.93 19.81 19.28
CA ILE A 98 -3.51 19.66 19.59
C ILE A 98 -2.82 21.03 19.67
N ASP A 99 -2.07 21.25 20.74
CA ASP A 99 -1.11 22.33 20.88
C ASP A 99 0.30 21.85 20.48
N TRP A 100 0.64 22.09 19.21
CA TRP A 100 1.94 21.70 18.67
C TRP A 100 3.13 22.43 19.31
N ALA A 101 2.92 23.59 19.94
CA ALA A 101 4.00 24.34 20.57
C ALA A 101 4.50 23.65 21.85
N HIS A 102 3.63 22.88 22.51
CA HIS A 102 3.91 22.22 23.77
C HIS A 102 3.82 20.69 23.68
N ILE A 103 3.87 20.13 22.46
CA ILE A 103 3.70 18.69 22.28
C ILE A 103 4.82 17.89 22.95
N GLY A 104 4.44 17.01 23.88
CA GLY A 104 5.36 16.18 24.65
C GLY A 104 5.98 15.03 23.86
N ASN A 105 6.96 14.35 24.48
CA ASN A 105 7.58 13.15 23.90
C ASN A 105 6.59 11.97 23.92
N GLN A 106 6.04 11.65 22.76
CA GLN A 106 5.01 10.62 22.61
C GLN A 106 5.52 9.20 22.90
N GLN A 107 6.79 8.89 22.60
CA GLN A 107 7.35 7.57 22.85
C GLN A 107 7.59 7.34 24.35
N GLN A 108 8.05 8.36 25.07
CA GLN A 108 8.20 8.32 26.53
C GLN A 108 6.83 8.20 27.21
N ALA A 109 5.85 8.96 26.75
CA ALA A 109 4.47 8.86 27.22
C ALA A 109 3.90 7.45 27.02
N LEU A 110 4.13 6.85 25.84
CA LEU A 110 3.69 5.48 25.52
C LEU A 110 4.27 4.47 26.50
N ALA A 111 5.59 4.54 26.76
CA ALA A 111 6.24 3.63 27.71
C ALA A 111 5.57 3.69 29.09
N LYS A 112 5.34 4.90 29.60
CA LYS A 112 4.64 5.12 30.87
C LYS A 112 3.21 4.56 30.86
N ALA A 113 2.44 4.82 29.80
CA ALA A 113 1.06 4.33 29.70
C ALA A 113 0.97 2.80 29.62
N ILE A 114 1.96 2.14 28.98
CA ILE A 114 2.07 0.67 28.99
C ILE A 114 2.42 0.15 30.38
N GLU A 115 3.32 0.81 31.11
CA GLU A 115 3.67 0.46 32.50
C GLU A 115 2.49 0.60 33.47
N GLU A 116 1.55 1.51 33.19
CA GLU A 116 0.34 1.75 33.98
C GLU A 116 -0.89 0.96 33.48
N ASP A 117 -0.70 -0.05 32.61
CA ASP A 117 -1.76 -0.92 32.06
C ASP A 117 -2.91 -0.17 31.35
N HIS A 118 -2.61 0.97 30.71
CA HIS A 118 -3.62 1.80 30.03
C HIS A 118 -4.26 1.12 28.81
N PHE A 119 -3.47 0.38 28.03
CA PHE A 119 -3.91 -0.18 26.75
C PHE A 119 -4.38 -1.63 26.88
N SER A 120 -5.49 -1.96 26.20
CA SER A 120 -5.91 -3.36 26.06
C SER A 120 -4.95 -4.17 25.20
N GLN A 121 -4.19 -3.48 24.36
CA GLN A 121 -3.15 -4.03 23.48
C GLN A 121 -1.89 -3.17 23.65
N PRO A 122 -0.89 -3.58 24.45
CA PRO A 122 0.31 -2.79 24.72
C PRO A 122 1.27 -2.79 23.52
N ASP A 123 0.82 -2.18 22.42
CA ASP A 123 1.56 -1.99 21.18
C ASP A 123 2.65 -0.95 21.39
N ARG A 124 3.90 -1.39 21.31
CA ARG A 124 5.10 -0.55 21.52
C ARG A 124 5.44 0.29 20.28
N HIS A 125 4.81 -0.01 19.14
CA HIS A 125 5.04 0.72 17.90
C HIS A 125 4.11 1.93 17.80
N LEU A 126 4.66 3.13 17.99
CA LEU A 126 3.94 4.39 17.83
C LEU A 126 4.66 5.29 16.82
N PRO A 127 4.12 5.45 15.59
CA PRO A 127 4.65 6.43 14.63
C PRO A 127 4.50 7.88 15.09
N GLY A 128 3.56 8.11 16.02
CA GLY A 128 3.22 9.42 16.57
C GLY A 128 2.25 10.24 15.71
N LEU A 129 1.70 11.29 16.31
CA LEU A 129 0.86 12.28 15.65
C LEU A 129 1.67 13.07 14.63
N SER A 130 1.25 12.99 13.37
CA SER A 130 1.78 13.80 12.28
C SER A 130 0.93 15.07 12.10
N ARG A 131 1.57 16.24 12.11
CA ARG A 131 0.87 17.53 11.92
C ARG A 131 0.20 17.61 10.54
N ALA A 132 -1.12 17.81 10.54
CA ALA A 132 -1.97 17.93 9.35
C ALA A 132 -2.66 19.30 9.25
N GLY A 133 -2.55 20.14 10.28
CA GLY A 133 -3.05 21.52 10.32
C GLY A 133 -2.56 22.25 11.56
N ASP A 134 -3.20 23.37 11.90
CA ASP A 134 -2.78 24.22 13.03
C ASP A 134 -3.09 23.60 14.39
N ARG A 135 -4.19 22.86 14.50
CA ARG A 135 -4.51 22.05 15.69
C ARG A 135 -4.84 20.60 15.34
N VAL A 136 -4.65 20.23 14.08
CA VAL A 136 -5.09 18.96 13.50
C VAL A 136 -3.91 18.02 13.30
N GLY A 137 -4.04 16.79 13.78
CA GLY A 137 -3.02 15.75 13.71
C GLY A 137 -3.60 14.44 13.20
N TYR A 138 -2.79 13.71 12.44
CA TYR A 138 -3.10 12.39 11.91
C TYR A 138 -2.32 11.33 12.68
N LEU A 139 -2.99 10.24 13.04
CA LEU A 139 -2.40 9.07 13.69
C LEU A 139 -2.57 7.83 12.83
N ASN A 140 -1.47 7.13 12.59
CA ASN A 140 -1.44 5.78 12.00
C ASN A 140 -0.91 4.79 13.03
N GLY A 141 -1.58 4.69 14.19
CA GLY A 141 -1.19 3.85 15.33
C GLY A 141 -2.32 2.93 15.77
N GLY A 142 -1.98 1.95 16.62
CA GLY A 142 -2.91 0.91 17.06
C GLY A 142 -3.03 -0.22 16.05
N HIS A 143 -2.03 -1.11 16.07
CA HIS A 143 -2.08 -2.29 15.21
C HIS A 143 -3.29 -3.16 15.47
N VAL A 144 -3.90 -3.58 14.38
CA VAL A 144 -4.89 -4.65 14.36
C VAL A 144 -4.19 -5.91 13.89
N PHE A 145 -3.68 -6.68 14.85
CA PHE A 145 -2.94 -7.92 14.60
C PHE A 145 -3.84 -9.04 14.05
N ASN A 146 -3.24 -9.96 13.30
CA ASN A 146 -3.90 -11.14 12.71
C ASN A 146 -5.13 -10.84 11.84
N LEU A 147 -5.24 -9.61 11.32
CA LEU A 147 -6.29 -9.24 10.39
C LEU A 147 -6.02 -9.87 9.02
N ASP A 148 -7.01 -10.59 8.50
CA ASP A 148 -7.01 -11.14 7.16
C ASP A 148 -7.84 -10.23 6.23
N ALA A 149 -7.15 -9.55 5.33
CA ALA A 149 -7.75 -8.62 4.37
C ALA A 149 -8.66 -9.30 3.33
N LEU A 150 -8.57 -10.63 3.21
CA LEU A 150 -9.31 -11.44 2.23
C LEU A 150 -10.56 -12.08 2.84
N ARG A 151 -10.88 -11.77 4.10
CA ARG A 151 -12.03 -12.31 4.82
C ARG A 151 -12.92 -11.19 5.36
N CYS A 152 -14.15 -11.12 4.85
CA CYS A 152 -15.14 -10.11 5.24
C CYS A 152 -15.38 -10.04 6.76
N ARG A 153 -15.43 -11.19 7.45
CA ARG A 153 -15.58 -11.22 8.91
C ARG A 153 -14.38 -10.60 9.62
N SER A 154 -13.16 -10.95 9.20
CA SER A 154 -11.93 -10.41 9.79
C SER A 154 -11.82 -8.90 9.58
N LEU A 155 -12.16 -8.39 8.38
CA LEU A 155 -12.26 -6.95 8.13
C LEU A 155 -13.28 -6.26 9.04
N SER A 156 -14.46 -6.86 9.22
CA SER A 156 -15.51 -6.30 10.08
C SER A 156 -15.06 -6.22 11.53
N ASP A 157 -14.46 -7.29 12.05
CA ASP A 157 -13.90 -7.36 13.39
C ASP A 157 -12.76 -6.37 13.57
N GLY A 158 -11.89 -6.27 12.57
CA GLY A 158 -10.81 -5.32 12.52
C GLY A 158 -11.28 -3.88 12.61
N MET A 159 -12.32 -3.51 11.87
CA MET A 159 -12.90 -2.17 11.94
C MET A 159 -13.50 -1.88 13.31
N MET A 160 -14.18 -2.86 13.93
CA MET A 160 -14.74 -2.71 15.28
C MET A 160 -13.64 -2.57 16.33
N LEU A 161 -12.59 -3.39 16.24
CA LEU A 161 -11.44 -3.34 17.13
C LEU A 161 -10.66 -2.03 16.94
N GLY A 162 -10.34 -1.64 15.71
CA GLY A 162 -9.62 -0.41 15.42
C GLY A 162 -10.32 0.82 15.99
N ARG A 163 -11.66 0.90 15.93
CA ARG A 163 -12.42 2.00 16.56
C ARG A 163 -12.30 2.01 18.08
N ARG A 164 -12.22 0.84 18.73
CA ARG A 164 -11.95 0.76 20.18
C ARG A 164 -10.53 1.23 20.49
N LEU A 165 -9.53 0.74 19.76
CA LEU A 165 -8.14 1.15 19.94
C LEU A 165 -7.96 2.65 19.76
N VAL A 166 -8.58 3.26 18.76
CA VAL A 166 -8.54 4.72 18.56
C VAL A 166 -9.04 5.48 19.81
N GLN A 167 -10.06 4.99 20.51
CA GLN A 167 -10.53 5.61 21.77
C GLN A 167 -9.52 5.45 22.91
N GLU A 168 -8.82 4.32 22.99
CA GLU A 168 -7.71 4.13 23.93
C GLU A 168 -6.58 5.14 23.64
N TYR A 169 -6.23 5.35 22.36
CA TYR A 169 -5.24 6.35 21.95
C TYR A 169 -5.70 7.78 22.25
N VAL A 170 -6.97 8.14 22.04
CA VAL A 170 -7.51 9.46 22.43
C VAL A 170 -7.29 9.72 23.92
N THR A 171 -7.65 8.73 24.76
CA THR A 171 -7.49 8.84 26.21
C THR A 171 -6.01 8.90 26.59
N PHE A 172 -5.16 8.09 25.95
CA PHE A 172 -3.72 8.10 26.11
C PHE A 172 -3.13 9.49 25.82
N TYR A 173 -3.44 10.06 24.66
CA TYR A 173 -2.89 11.36 24.28
C TYR A 173 -3.32 12.45 25.27
N ARG A 174 -4.58 12.47 25.69
CA ARG A 174 -5.08 13.45 26.68
C ARG A 174 -4.41 13.36 28.04
N GLN A 175 -4.10 12.16 28.49
CA GLN A 175 -3.59 11.93 29.86
C GLN A 175 -2.06 11.96 29.94
N TYR A 176 -1.37 11.49 28.90
CA TYR A 176 0.07 11.20 28.95
C TYR A 176 0.90 12.11 28.07
N VAL A 177 0.32 12.79 27.07
CA VAL A 177 1.06 13.62 26.13
C VAL A 177 0.71 15.09 26.33
N ALA A 178 1.67 15.85 26.86
CA ALA A 178 1.54 17.30 26.97
C ALA A 178 1.16 17.94 25.64
N GLY A 179 0.28 18.94 25.66
CA GLY A 179 -0.24 19.61 24.47
C GLY A 179 -1.36 18.85 23.76
N CYS A 180 -1.85 17.74 24.33
CA CYS A 180 -2.98 16.97 23.81
C CYS A 180 -4.17 16.90 24.80
N GLU A 181 -4.19 17.73 25.85
CA GLU A 181 -5.22 17.73 26.89
C GLU A 181 -6.62 17.98 26.31
N ASP A 182 -6.71 18.85 25.30
CA ASP A 182 -7.94 19.18 24.57
C ASP A 182 -8.12 18.32 23.30
N LEU A 183 -7.34 17.24 23.11
CA LEU A 183 -7.36 16.47 21.87
C LEU A 183 -8.75 15.86 21.64
N GLU A 184 -9.34 16.02 20.47
CA GLU A 184 -10.62 15.40 20.12
C GLU A 184 -10.47 14.50 18.88
N LEU A 185 -11.16 13.36 18.87
CA LEU A 185 -11.27 12.54 17.67
C LEU A 185 -12.22 13.24 16.68
N VAL A 186 -11.71 13.56 15.49
CA VAL A 186 -12.53 14.10 14.39
C VAL A 186 -13.17 12.95 13.63
N THR A 187 -12.37 11.98 13.19
CA THR A 187 -12.88 10.82 12.45
C THR A 187 -11.88 9.67 12.40
N THR A 188 -12.37 8.46 12.16
CA THR A 188 -11.56 7.30 11.74
C THR A 188 -11.64 7.15 10.22
N ALA A 189 -10.60 6.59 9.61
CA ALA A 189 -10.59 6.29 8.17
C ALA A 189 -11.79 5.42 7.75
N SER A 190 -12.28 5.64 6.53
CA SER A 190 -13.41 4.87 5.98
C SER A 190 -13.05 3.43 5.64
N LEU A 191 -11.76 3.13 5.47
CA LEU A 191 -11.22 1.82 5.16
C LEU A 191 -10.07 1.49 6.11
N MET A 192 -9.91 0.19 6.40
CA MET A 192 -8.77 -0.32 7.14
C MET A 192 -7.48 -0.12 6.34
N GLY A 193 -6.42 0.35 6.98
CA GLY A 193 -5.09 0.48 6.39
C GLY A 193 -4.41 -0.88 6.28
N ILE A 194 -4.72 -1.63 5.22
CA ILE A 194 -4.12 -2.93 4.93
C ILE A 194 -2.68 -2.76 4.43
N ARG A 195 -1.75 -3.46 5.07
CA ARG A 195 -0.33 -3.46 4.69
C ARG A 195 0.03 -4.59 3.71
N GLU A 196 -0.68 -5.70 3.77
CA GLU A 196 -0.38 -6.92 3.04
C GLU A 196 -1.65 -7.75 2.82
N SER A 197 -1.76 -8.40 1.66
CA SER A 197 -2.87 -9.29 1.32
C SER A 197 -2.44 -10.27 0.23
N ARG A 198 -2.74 -10.02 -1.05
CA ARG A 198 -2.22 -10.80 -2.18
C ARG A 198 -1.10 -10.07 -2.90
N ARG A 199 -0.11 -10.84 -3.34
CA ARG A 199 0.92 -10.44 -4.31
C ARG A 199 0.88 -11.40 -5.49
N VAL A 200 0.84 -10.89 -6.71
CA VAL A 200 0.84 -11.79 -7.88
C VAL A 200 2.18 -12.50 -8.00
N VAL A 201 2.17 -13.71 -8.58
CA VAL A 201 3.39 -14.35 -9.09
C VAL A 201 3.66 -13.74 -10.46
N GLY A 202 4.63 -12.83 -10.53
CA GLY A 202 4.98 -12.12 -11.75
C GLY A 202 6.01 -12.83 -12.63
N GLU A 203 6.36 -12.20 -13.76
CA GLU A 203 7.50 -12.60 -14.61
C GLU A 203 8.85 -12.53 -13.87
N CYS A 204 8.90 -11.70 -12.83
CA CYS A 204 10.00 -11.63 -11.88
C CYS A 204 9.43 -11.43 -10.47
N GLU A 205 10.15 -11.86 -9.46
CA GLU A 205 9.90 -11.51 -8.06
C GLU A 205 11.05 -10.61 -7.59
N LEU A 206 10.73 -9.39 -7.15
CA LEU A 206 11.72 -8.55 -6.47
C LEU A 206 11.96 -9.11 -5.07
N THR A 207 13.22 -9.30 -4.71
CA THR A 207 13.60 -9.90 -3.43
C THR A 207 14.34 -8.93 -2.51
N ILE A 208 14.43 -9.29 -1.24
CA ILE A 208 15.30 -8.65 -0.27
C ILE A 208 16.77 -8.71 -0.69
N GLY A 209 17.17 -9.76 -1.41
CA GLY A 209 18.52 -9.88 -1.95
C GLY A 209 18.82 -8.78 -2.98
N ASP A 210 17.85 -8.45 -3.83
CA ASP A 210 17.99 -7.36 -4.82
C ASP A 210 18.07 -5.99 -4.12
N TYR A 211 17.24 -5.78 -3.11
CA TYR A 211 17.26 -4.59 -2.25
C TYR A 211 18.62 -4.41 -1.58
N LEU A 212 19.13 -5.45 -0.91
CA LEU A 212 20.43 -5.45 -0.24
C LEU A 212 21.60 -5.30 -1.23
N ALA A 213 21.45 -5.75 -2.47
CA ALA A 213 22.46 -5.55 -3.51
C ALA A 213 22.37 -4.18 -4.21
N ARG A 214 21.40 -3.32 -3.85
CA ARG A 214 21.11 -2.04 -4.52
C ARG A 214 20.92 -2.23 -6.03
N ARG A 215 20.32 -3.37 -6.39
CA ARG A 215 20.30 -3.87 -7.76
C ARG A 215 19.60 -2.87 -8.68
N GLN A 216 20.21 -2.66 -9.84
CA GLN A 216 19.63 -1.94 -10.96
C GLN A 216 19.19 -2.94 -12.03
N PHE A 217 18.14 -2.61 -12.77
CA PHE A 217 17.55 -3.52 -13.75
C PHE A 217 17.54 -2.90 -15.16
N PRO A 218 17.73 -3.69 -16.24
CA PRO A 218 17.55 -3.20 -17.60
C PRO A 218 16.11 -2.73 -17.87
N ASP A 219 15.14 -3.35 -17.20
CA ASP A 219 13.71 -3.05 -17.28
C ASP A 219 13.22 -2.15 -16.14
N GLN A 220 14.06 -1.23 -15.66
CA GLN A 220 13.78 -0.44 -14.45
C GLN A 220 12.81 0.71 -14.69
N ILE A 221 11.66 0.64 -14.02
CA ILE A 221 10.56 1.61 -14.13
C ILE A 221 10.51 2.60 -12.97
N GLY A 222 11.35 2.40 -11.95
CA GLY A 222 11.43 3.30 -10.80
C GLY A 222 12.76 3.15 -10.06
N LEU A 223 13.22 4.25 -9.50
CA LEU A 223 14.31 4.31 -8.51
C LEU A 223 13.71 4.56 -7.13
N PHE A 224 14.05 3.73 -6.16
CA PHE A 224 13.46 3.81 -4.83
C PHE A 224 14.48 3.69 -3.71
N ASN A 225 14.20 4.36 -2.60
CA ASN A 225 15.12 4.46 -1.47
C ASN A 225 14.43 4.41 -0.10
N LYS A 226 13.20 3.89 -0.01
CA LYS A 226 12.57 3.66 1.29
C LYS A 226 13.18 2.43 1.95
N PHE A 227 13.46 2.53 3.25
CA PHE A 227 13.85 1.39 4.08
C PHE A 227 12.75 0.32 4.18
N VAL A 228 13.13 -0.90 4.54
CA VAL A 228 12.17 -2.00 4.79
C VAL A 228 11.39 -1.73 6.07
N ASP A 229 10.06 -1.68 5.95
CA ASP A 229 9.13 -1.28 7.00
C ASP A 229 8.13 -2.41 7.29
N VAL A 230 8.63 -3.43 8.00
CA VAL A 230 7.88 -4.63 8.44
C VAL A 230 7.61 -4.52 9.93
N HIS A 231 6.33 -4.36 10.27
CA HIS A 231 5.91 -4.09 11.65
C HIS A 231 5.96 -5.37 12.53
N PRO A 232 5.99 -5.23 13.87
CA PRO A 232 5.79 -6.35 14.79
C PRO A 232 4.51 -7.12 14.46
N TYR A 233 4.53 -8.46 14.53
CA TYR A 233 3.34 -9.28 14.23
C TYR A 233 2.43 -9.50 15.45
N ASP A 234 2.89 -9.13 16.65
CA ASP A 234 2.13 -9.11 17.90
C ASP A 234 2.80 -8.15 18.91
N ASN A 235 2.26 -8.09 20.12
CA ASN A 235 2.73 -7.21 21.20
C ASN A 235 3.88 -7.79 22.04
N SER A 236 4.49 -8.91 21.63
CA SER A 236 5.59 -9.52 22.38
C SER A 236 6.85 -8.64 22.33
N ILE A 237 7.65 -8.74 23.40
CA ILE A 237 8.95 -8.08 23.48
C ILE A 237 9.90 -8.61 22.39
N GLU A 238 9.80 -9.90 22.06
CA GLU A 238 10.59 -10.52 21.00
C GLU A 238 10.33 -9.88 19.63
N GLN A 239 9.05 -9.71 19.25
CA GLN A 239 8.69 -9.05 17.99
C GLN A 239 9.12 -7.58 17.96
N TRP A 240 9.04 -6.88 19.10
CA TRP A 240 9.54 -5.52 19.21
C TRP A 240 11.06 -5.43 19.00
N GLN A 241 11.83 -6.29 19.67
CA GLN A 241 13.29 -6.35 19.53
C GLN A 241 13.72 -6.72 18.10
N ARG A 242 12.99 -7.63 17.45
CA ARG A 242 13.21 -7.95 16.03
C ARG A 242 13.01 -6.71 15.16
N PHE A 243 11.90 -6.01 15.33
CA PHE A 243 11.59 -4.80 14.58
C PHE A 243 12.69 -3.73 14.73
N GLU A 244 13.14 -3.45 15.95
CA GLU A 244 14.22 -2.48 16.20
C GLU A 244 15.52 -2.86 15.46
N GLN A 245 15.93 -4.12 15.55
CA GLN A 245 17.15 -4.60 14.90
C GLN A 245 17.06 -4.56 13.36
N GLU A 246 15.92 -4.96 12.80
CA GLU A 246 15.70 -4.95 11.36
C GLU A 246 15.61 -3.54 10.80
N HIS A 247 14.90 -2.65 11.49
CA HIS A 247 14.76 -1.25 11.07
C HIS A 247 16.12 -0.57 10.94
N ASP A 248 17.04 -0.78 11.88
CA ASP A 248 18.38 -0.19 11.81
C ASP A 248 19.26 -0.81 10.70
N ARG A 249 19.22 -2.15 10.55
CA ARG A 249 20.04 -2.86 9.55
C ARG A 249 19.60 -2.63 8.12
N MET A 250 18.31 -2.38 7.90
CA MET A 250 17.72 -2.26 6.57
C MET A 250 17.71 -0.83 6.05
N ARG A 251 18.35 0.14 6.71
CA ARG A 251 18.42 1.52 6.21
C ARG A 251 19.35 1.62 5.00
N LEU A 252 18.92 2.38 4.01
CA LEU A 252 19.77 2.79 2.89
C LEU A 252 20.58 4.02 3.28
N GLY A 253 21.85 4.03 2.90
CA GLY A 253 22.75 5.17 3.09
C GLY A 253 22.37 6.36 2.21
N GLN A 254 23.02 7.50 2.46
CA GLN A 254 22.80 8.69 1.64
C GLN A 254 23.16 8.41 0.16
N GLY A 255 22.20 8.66 -0.74
CA GLY A 255 22.36 8.43 -2.18
C GLY A 255 22.16 6.98 -2.62
N GLU A 256 22.02 6.03 -1.69
CA GLU A 256 21.70 4.64 -2.05
C GLU A 256 20.25 4.50 -2.51
N CYS A 257 20.04 3.72 -3.57
CA CYS A 257 18.74 3.38 -4.10
C CYS A 257 18.79 2.00 -4.77
N PHE A 258 17.63 1.42 -5.03
CA PHE A 258 17.46 0.19 -5.77
C PHE A 258 16.40 0.38 -6.86
N GLY A 259 16.47 -0.47 -7.88
CA GLY A 259 15.54 -0.45 -9.00
C GLY A 259 14.24 -1.21 -8.72
N ILE A 260 13.14 -0.70 -9.27
CA ILE A 260 11.88 -1.42 -9.40
C ILE A 260 11.79 -1.93 -10.85
N PRO A 261 11.87 -3.25 -11.10
CA PRO A 261 11.80 -3.80 -12.45
C PRO A 261 10.35 -3.91 -12.95
N TYR A 262 10.12 -3.63 -14.24
CA TYR A 262 8.82 -3.73 -14.90
C TYR A 262 8.16 -5.10 -14.72
N ARG A 263 8.96 -6.18 -14.80
CA ARG A 263 8.46 -7.57 -14.73
C ARG A 263 7.71 -7.93 -13.44
N ILE A 264 7.83 -7.15 -12.38
CA ILE A 264 7.03 -7.38 -11.15
C ILE A 264 5.57 -6.95 -11.31
N LEU A 265 5.28 -6.16 -12.34
CA LEU A 265 3.93 -5.67 -12.67
C LEU A 265 3.17 -6.61 -13.60
N VAL A 266 3.81 -7.62 -14.16
CA VAL A 266 3.21 -8.53 -15.15
C VAL A 266 2.97 -9.88 -14.49
N PRO A 267 1.71 -10.27 -14.18
CA PRO A 267 1.41 -11.63 -13.74
C PRO A 267 1.90 -12.65 -14.76
N LYS A 268 2.54 -13.72 -14.28
CA LYS A 268 3.29 -14.64 -15.13
C LYS A 268 2.45 -15.24 -16.26
N GLY A 269 2.89 -15.01 -17.49
CA GLY A 269 2.30 -15.49 -18.73
C GLY A 269 1.03 -14.76 -19.17
N TRP A 270 0.59 -13.70 -18.47
CA TRP A 270 -0.62 -12.96 -18.85
C TRP A 270 -0.37 -11.98 -19.99
N HIS A 271 -1.27 -11.99 -20.97
CA HIS A 271 -1.09 -11.26 -22.23
C HIS A 271 -1.49 -9.80 -22.11
N ASN A 272 -2.55 -9.47 -21.38
CA ASN A 272 -3.12 -8.13 -21.37
C ASN A 272 -3.50 -7.66 -19.95
N LEU A 273 -2.81 -8.18 -18.94
CA LEU A 273 -3.04 -7.89 -17.54
C LEU A 273 -1.74 -7.40 -16.88
N TRP A 274 -1.85 -6.30 -16.15
CA TRP A 274 -0.82 -5.76 -15.27
C TRP A 274 -1.34 -5.59 -13.86
N VAL A 275 -0.44 -5.39 -12.90
CA VAL A 275 -0.73 -4.98 -11.54
C VAL A 275 0.05 -3.72 -11.16
N ALA A 276 -0.46 -2.93 -10.23
CA ALA A 276 0.24 -1.76 -9.69
C ALA A 276 -0.04 -1.57 -8.19
N GLY A 277 0.97 -1.08 -7.45
CA GLY A 277 0.87 -0.87 -6.01
C GLY A 277 1.10 -2.15 -5.21
N ARG A 278 0.34 -2.37 -4.13
CA ARG A 278 0.57 -3.48 -3.17
C ARG A 278 0.44 -4.90 -3.72
N CYS A 279 -0.17 -5.07 -4.88
CA CYS A 279 -0.36 -6.40 -5.46
C CYS A 279 0.78 -6.86 -6.38
N ASN A 280 1.87 -6.08 -6.46
CA ASN A 280 3.06 -6.42 -7.25
C ASN A 280 3.75 -7.72 -6.78
N SER A 281 4.57 -8.29 -7.67
CA SER A 281 5.35 -9.50 -7.42
C SER A 281 6.63 -9.21 -6.63
N SER A 282 6.59 -9.44 -5.32
CA SER A 282 7.73 -9.26 -4.43
C SER A 282 7.71 -10.23 -3.24
N ASP A 283 8.86 -10.48 -2.63
CA ASP A 283 8.89 -11.11 -1.30
C ASP A 283 8.38 -10.16 -0.20
N VAL A 284 8.11 -10.71 0.99
CA VAL A 284 7.50 -9.98 2.11
C VAL A 284 8.36 -8.81 2.59
N LEU A 285 9.68 -8.99 2.63
CA LEU A 285 10.57 -7.99 3.23
C LEU A 285 10.69 -6.78 2.30
N VAL A 286 11.03 -6.98 1.03
CA VAL A 286 11.11 -5.83 0.11
C VAL A 286 9.74 -5.21 -0.15
N HIS A 287 8.65 -5.99 -0.01
CA HIS A 287 7.29 -5.45 -0.03
C HIS A 287 7.09 -4.35 1.00
N GLY A 288 7.66 -4.51 2.20
CA GLY A 288 7.65 -3.50 3.27
C GLY A 288 8.19 -2.13 2.82
N SER A 289 9.14 -2.12 1.88
CA SER A 289 9.67 -0.91 1.25
C SER A 289 8.72 -0.39 0.16
N ILE A 290 8.40 -1.19 -0.85
CA ILE A 290 7.76 -0.71 -2.10
C ILE A 290 6.22 -0.62 -2.07
N ARG A 291 5.58 -0.97 -0.95
CA ARG A 291 4.10 -0.89 -0.82
C ARG A 291 3.51 0.51 -0.66
N VAL A 292 4.35 1.53 -0.51
CA VAL A 292 3.92 2.90 -0.21
C VAL A 292 3.50 3.69 -1.45
N MET A 293 2.76 4.79 -1.24
CA MET A 293 2.19 5.62 -2.30
C MET A 293 3.18 6.06 -3.39
N PRO A 294 4.42 6.52 -3.08
CA PRO A 294 5.35 6.94 -4.13
C PRO A 294 5.71 5.80 -5.10
N ALA A 295 6.01 4.60 -4.58
CA ALA A 295 6.31 3.43 -5.41
C ALA A 295 5.06 2.98 -6.19
N ALA A 296 3.88 3.00 -5.56
CA ALA A 296 2.63 2.70 -6.25
C ALA A 296 2.35 3.66 -7.43
N ALA A 297 2.65 4.95 -7.28
CA ALA A 297 2.52 5.94 -8.35
C ALA A 297 3.47 5.65 -9.53
N MET A 298 4.74 5.33 -9.24
CA MET A 298 5.71 4.92 -10.28
C MET A 298 5.24 3.68 -11.03
N MET A 299 4.76 2.67 -10.31
CA MET A 299 4.22 1.44 -10.90
C MET A 299 2.98 1.71 -11.75
N GLY A 300 2.08 2.58 -11.30
CA GLY A 300 0.88 2.97 -12.04
C GLY A 300 1.20 3.67 -13.37
N GLN A 301 2.14 4.62 -13.35
CA GLN A 301 2.61 5.29 -14.57
C GLN A 301 3.22 4.27 -15.55
N ALA A 302 4.10 3.40 -15.05
CA ALA A 302 4.74 2.37 -15.87
C ALA A 302 3.74 1.37 -16.47
N ALA A 303 2.79 0.88 -15.68
CA ALA A 303 1.75 -0.04 -16.16
C ALA A 303 0.87 0.61 -17.23
N GLY A 304 0.45 1.87 -17.05
CA GLY A 304 -0.33 2.61 -18.03
C GLY A 304 0.42 2.80 -19.35
N THR A 305 1.67 3.24 -19.28
CA THR A 305 2.53 3.43 -20.47
C THR A 305 2.78 2.10 -21.20
N ALA A 306 3.11 1.04 -20.47
CA ALA A 306 3.33 -0.28 -21.03
C ALA A 306 2.07 -0.84 -21.71
N ALA A 307 0.89 -0.64 -21.11
CA ALA A 307 -0.37 -1.10 -21.69
C ALA A 307 -0.67 -0.42 -23.04
N VAL A 308 -0.37 0.87 -23.19
CA VAL A 308 -0.53 1.58 -24.47
C VAL A 308 0.47 1.09 -25.51
N GLN A 309 1.73 0.90 -25.12
CA GLN A 309 2.77 0.35 -26.01
C GLN A 309 2.42 -1.07 -26.48
N ALA A 310 1.95 -1.93 -25.57
CA ALA A 310 1.49 -3.28 -25.88
C ALA A 310 0.33 -3.26 -26.90
N ILE A 311 -0.66 -2.38 -26.73
CA ILE A 311 -1.76 -2.22 -27.69
C ILE A 311 -1.25 -1.76 -29.06
N GLY A 312 -0.33 -0.79 -29.08
CA GLY A 312 0.19 -0.23 -30.33
C GLY A 312 1.07 -1.21 -31.12
N ALA A 313 1.79 -2.09 -30.42
CA ALA A 313 2.70 -3.06 -31.01
C ALA A 313 2.08 -4.45 -31.22
N ASP A 314 0.83 -4.65 -30.81
CA ASP A 314 0.14 -5.96 -30.77
C ASP A 314 0.98 -7.04 -30.04
N ARG A 315 1.45 -6.69 -28.85
CA ARG A 315 2.33 -7.53 -28.02
C ARG A 315 1.69 -7.88 -26.70
N ALA A 316 2.05 -9.05 -26.17
CA ALA A 316 1.69 -9.42 -24.81
C ALA A 316 2.42 -8.55 -23.77
N ALA A 317 1.90 -8.49 -22.55
CA ALA A 317 2.44 -7.70 -21.45
C ALA A 317 3.90 -8.08 -21.13
N PHE A 318 4.24 -9.36 -21.21
CA PHE A 318 5.60 -9.87 -21.00
C PHE A 318 6.54 -9.65 -22.21
N GLU A 319 6.04 -9.17 -23.35
CA GLU A 319 6.79 -8.89 -24.58
C GLU A 319 7.03 -7.38 -24.83
N VAL A 320 6.55 -6.52 -23.93
CA VAL A 320 6.82 -5.08 -23.96
C VAL A 320 8.32 -4.84 -23.92
N ASP A 321 8.81 -4.03 -24.87
CA ASP A 321 10.23 -3.69 -24.97
C ASP A 321 10.64 -2.81 -23.76
N PRO A 322 11.53 -3.28 -22.88
CA PRO A 322 11.89 -2.52 -21.70
C PRO A 322 12.65 -1.23 -22.03
N GLY A 323 13.45 -1.22 -23.09
CA GLY A 323 14.20 -0.03 -23.52
C GLY A 323 13.27 1.08 -24.00
N GLN A 324 12.26 0.72 -24.79
CA GLN A 324 11.23 1.66 -25.23
C GLN A 324 10.38 2.17 -24.06
N LEU A 325 9.97 1.28 -23.15
CA LEU A 325 9.20 1.67 -21.96
C LEU A 325 9.97 2.68 -21.11
N VAL A 326 11.23 2.38 -20.79
CA VAL A 326 12.07 3.26 -19.98
C VAL A 326 12.34 4.59 -20.69
N ALA A 327 12.58 4.58 -22.01
CA ALA A 327 12.75 5.80 -22.78
C ALA A 327 11.51 6.71 -22.71
N THR A 328 10.31 6.15 -22.92
CA THR A 328 9.06 6.91 -22.80
C THR A 328 8.84 7.44 -21.38
N LEU A 329 9.17 6.66 -20.33
CA LEU A 329 9.07 7.14 -18.96
C LEU A 329 10.03 8.32 -18.68
N ARG A 330 11.27 8.27 -19.20
CA ARG A 330 12.22 9.40 -19.12
C ARG A 330 11.69 10.64 -19.84
N GLU A 331 11.12 10.48 -21.03
CA GLU A 331 10.49 11.58 -21.79
C GLU A 331 9.32 12.22 -21.00
N GLN A 332 8.60 11.42 -20.19
CA GLN A 332 7.55 11.89 -19.29
C GLN A 332 8.08 12.44 -17.95
N GLY A 333 9.40 12.61 -17.80
CA GLY A 333 10.02 13.21 -16.63
C GLY A 333 10.36 12.23 -15.50
N ALA A 334 10.27 10.92 -15.71
CA ALA A 334 10.73 9.95 -14.73
C ALA A 334 12.26 10.01 -14.57
N TYR A 335 12.74 10.01 -13.33
CA TYR A 335 14.16 9.92 -13.02
C TYR A 335 14.62 8.47 -13.09
N LEU A 336 15.14 8.06 -14.26
CA LEU A 336 15.63 6.72 -14.56
C LEU A 336 17.04 6.82 -15.16
N PRO A 337 17.93 5.84 -14.88
CA PRO A 337 19.32 5.83 -15.36
C PRO A 337 19.39 5.92 -16.89
#